data_AF-A0A061F7S1-F1
#
_entry.id   AF-A0A061F7S1-F1
#
_cell.length_a   1.000
_cell.length_b   1.000
_cell.length_c   1.000
_cell.angle_alpha   90.00
_cell.angle_beta   90.00
_cell.angle_gamma   90.00
#
_symmetry.space_group_name_H-M   'P 1'
#
loop_
_entity.id
_entity.type
_entity.pdbx_description
1 polymer ?
#
loop_
_entity_poly.entity_id
_entity_poly.type
_entity_poly.pdbx_seq_one_letter_code
_entity_poly.pdbx_strand_id
1 'polypeptide(L)'
;MLDSWIDLTSDKFEALPPPSDAKERRDFTLLVIGGCLGLAQNLTGGSIEMWKSEKDNTKQSWIKSMTIMNLKILPYPHSLVPICIMKKGEVLIAYSEYVRVFVMVGKPRKYQLYDSDKGTFRRLKVGGKRHRVVTHMESLISPNSDGL
;
A
#
# COMPACT_ATOMS: atom_id res chain seq x y z
N MET A 1 3.97 12.30 -12.23
CA MET A 1 4.43 10.99 -12.73
C MET A 1 3.21 10.09 -12.60
N LEU A 2 2.69 9.56 -13.70
CA LEU A 2 1.42 8.83 -13.76
C LEU A 2 1.73 7.33 -13.61
N ASP A 3 1.11 6.68 -12.62
CA ASP A 3 1.23 5.24 -12.42
C ASP A 3 0.25 4.51 -13.38
N SER A 4 0.78 3.66 -14.25
CA SER A 4 0.02 2.89 -15.25
C SER A 4 -0.32 1.48 -14.75
N TRP A 5 -1.48 0.95 -15.15
CA TRP A 5 -1.82 -0.47 -15.01
C TRP A 5 -1.56 -1.19 -16.33
N ILE A 6 -1.09 -2.44 -16.27
CA ILE A 6 -0.76 -3.25 -17.45
C ILE A 6 -1.93 -4.18 -17.73
N ASP A 7 -2.58 -4.00 -18.88
CA ASP A 7 -3.41 -5.05 -19.47
C ASP A 7 -2.52 -5.97 -20.31
N LEU A 8 -2.18 -7.14 -19.76
CA LEU A 8 -1.33 -8.12 -20.42
C LEU A 8 -2.00 -8.80 -21.63
N THR A 9 -3.29 -8.54 -21.87
CA THR A 9 -4.03 -9.11 -23.01
C THR A 9 -4.19 -8.13 -24.17
N SER A 10 -4.09 -6.82 -23.93
CA SER A 10 -4.32 -5.81 -24.96
C SER A 10 -3.12 -4.90 -25.24
N ASP A 11 -1.98 -5.09 -24.56
CA ASP A 11 -0.74 -4.29 -24.71
C ASP A 11 -0.97 -2.77 -24.60
N LYS A 12 -2.09 -2.38 -24.00
CA LYS A 12 -2.51 -1.00 -23.79
C LYS A 12 -2.24 -0.61 -22.34
N PHE A 13 -1.49 0.47 -22.19
CA PHE A 13 -1.31 1.14 -20.91
C PHE A 13 -2.37 2.22 -20.78
N GLU A 14 -3.28 2.06 -19.84
CA GLU A 14 -4.21 3.11 -19.48
C GLU A 14 -3.76 3.76 -18.17
N ALA A 15 -3.80 5.08 -18.11
CA ALA A 15 -3.57 5.82 -16.87
C ALA A 15 -4.89 5.87 -16.09
N LEU A 16 -4.87 5.46 -14.83
CA LEU A 16 -6.03 5.66 -13.95
C LEU A 16 -5.94 7.05 -13.31
N PRO A 17 -6.97 7.89 -13.43
CA PRO A 17 -6.99 9.15 -12.70
C PRO A 17 -6.99 8.84 -11.19
N PRO A 18 -6.32 9.64 -10.34
CA PRO A 18 -6.39 9.45 -8.90
C PRO A 18 -7.81 9.73 -8.36
N PRO A 19 -8.10 9.35 -7.09
CA PRO A 19 -9.34 9.72 -6.43
C PRO A 19 -9.55 11.25 -6.44
N SER A 20 -10.79 11.70 -6.64
CA SER A 20 -11.10 13.13 -6.78
C SER A 20 -10.84 13.95 -5.52
N ASP A 21 -10.88 13.32 -4.34
CA ASP A 21 -10.57 13.93 -3.04
C ASP A 21 -9.10 13.79 -2.63
N ALA A 22 -8.26 13.13 -3.44
CA ALA A 22 -6.84 13.01 -3.16
C ALA A 22 -6.12 14.37 -3.29
N LYS A 23 -5.12 14.62 -2.43
CA LYS A 23 -4.34 15.86 -2.49
C LYS A 23 -3.32 15.79 -3.63
N GLU A 24 -3.27 16.85 -4.43
CA GLU A 24 -2.30 16.97 -5.53
C GLU A 24 -0.84 16.96 -5.04
N ARG A 25 0.06 16.50 -5.91
CA ARG A 25 1.53 16.52 -5.73
C ARG A 25 2.05 15.68 -4.55
N ARG A 26 1.35 14.63 -4.16
CA ARG A 26 1.80 13.69 -3.13
C ARG A 26 1.86 12.28 -3.67
N ASP A 27 2.85 11.54 -3.18
CA ASP A 27 3.07 10.16 -3.55
C ASP A 27 1.92 9.28 -3.03
N PHE A 28 1.55 8.31 -3.84
CA PHE A 28 0.62 7.25 -3.46
C PHE A 28 1.39 5.97 -3.14
N THR A 29 0.83 5.20 -2.22
CA THR A 29 1.20 3.79 -2.04
C THR A 29 0.15 2.92 -2.71
N LEU A 30 0.59 2.03 -3.59
CA LEU A 30 -0.26 1.00 -4.18
C LEU A 30 -0.39 -0.18 -3.20
N LEU A 31 -1.59 -0.71 -3.07
CA LEU A 31 -1.88 -1.90 -2.27
C LEU A 31 -3.08 -2.66 -2.84
N VAL A 32 -3.40 -3.81 -2.24
CA VAL A 32 -4.61 -4.57 -2.56
C VAL A 32 -5.61 -4.44 -1.42
N ILE A 33 -6.85 -4.05 -1.73
CA ILE A 33 -7.95 -3.91 -0.77
C ILE A 33 -9.11 -4.78 -1.24
N GLY A 34 -9.38 -5.87 -0.52
CA GLY A 34 -10.49 -6.78 -0.85
C GLY A 34 -10.40 -7.41 -2.26
N GLY A 35 -9.18 -7.61 -2.78
CA GLY A 35 -8.95 -8.12 -4.14
C GLY A 35 -8.92 -7.05 -5.23
N CYS A 36 -9.27 -5.79 -4.90
CA CYS A 36 -9.19 -4.67 -5.82
C CYS A 36 -7.87 -3.90 -5.69
N LEU A 37 -7.50 -3.17 -6.74
CA LEU A 37 -6.43 -2.18 -6.68
C LEU A 37 -6.78 -1.12 -5.64
N GLY A 38 -5.82 -0.76 -4.79
CA GLY A 38 -5.97 0.23 -3.75
C GLY A 38 -4.89 1.30 -3.83
N LEU A 39 -5.25 2.51 -3.42
CA LEU A 39 -4.34 3.63 -3.23
C LEU A 39 -4.38 4.06 -1.78
N ALA A 40 -3.23 4.46 -1.26
CA ALA A 40 -3.14 5.14 0.02
C ALA A 40 -2.29 6.40 -0.08
N GLN A 41 -2.72 7.47 0.59
CA GLN A 41 -2.01 8.74 0.61
C GLN A 41 -1.76 9.18 2.05
N ASN A 42 -0.49 9.38 2.41
CA ASN A 42 -0.12 9.92 3.71
C ASN A 42 -0.24 11.45 3.69
N LEU A 43 -1.17 11.98 4.49
CA LEU A 43 -1.45 13.41 4.59
C LEU A 43 -0.50 14.11 5.56
N THR A 44 0.79 14.07 5.25
CA THR A 44 1.87 14.71 6.05
C THR A 44 1.81 14.26 7.51
N GLY A 45 1.61 12.98 7.76
CA GLY A 45 1.57 12.42 9.11
C GLY A 45 0.38 12.87 9.95
N GLY A 46 -0.63 13.51 9.37
CA GLY A 46 -1.91 13.77 10.03
C GLY A 46 -2.81 12.53 9.98
N SER A 47 -2.99 11.98 8.79
CA SER A 47 -3.78 10.78 8.51
C SER A 47 -3.22 10.05 7.27
N ILE A 48 -3.64 8.81 7.07
CA ILE A 48 -3.51 8.13 5.77
C ILE A 48 -4.92 7.87 5.26
N GLU A 49 -5.21 8.38 4.08
CA GLU A 49 -6.48 8.10 3.40
C GLU A 49 -6.27 6.94 2.42
N MET A 50 -7.24 6.03 2.37
CA MET A 50 -7.16 4.83 1.55
C MET A 50 -8.40 4.69 0.68
N TRP A 51 -8.20 4.40 -0.61
CA TRP A 51 -9.25 4.18 -1.60
C TRP A 51 -9.08 2.83 -2.25
N LYS A 52 -10.20 2.20 -2.59
CA LYS A 52 -10.23 1.00 -3.43
C LYS A 52 -10.81 1.37 -4.79
N SER A 53 -10.28 0.76 -5.83
CA SER A 53 -10.78 0.86 -7.18
C SER A 53 -12.08 0.06 -7.27
N GLU A 54 -13.12 0.65 -7.84
CA GLU A 54 -14.34 -0.05 -8.21
C GLU A 54 -14.47 0.00 -9.73
N LYS A 55 -14.60 -1.18 -10.34
CA LYS A 55 -14.80 -1.30 -11.79
C LYS A 55 -16.26 -1.65 -12.01
N ASP A 56 -17.01 -0.69 -12.54
CA ASP A 56 -18.31 -0.99 -13.12
C ASP A 56 -18.16 -1.16 -14.63
N ASN A 57 -19.17 -1.75 -15.30
CA ASN A 57 -19.10 -2.17 -16.71
C ASN A 57 -18.72 -1.05 -17.72
N THR A 58 -18.72 0.21 -17.30
CA THR A 58 -18.48 1.38 -18.16
C THR A 58 -17.44 2.37 -17.62
N LYS A 59 -17.03 2.30 -16.35
CA LYS A 59 -16.11 3.29 -15.75
C LYS A 59 -15.39 2.74 -14.52
N GLN A 60 -14.08 2.96 -14.47
CA GLN A 60 -13.28 2.79 -13.25
C GLN A 60 -13.48 4.00 -12.33
N SER A 61 -13.90 3.77 -11.09
CA SER A 61 -14.06 4.78 -10.05
C SER A 61 -13.22 4.43 -8.81
N TRP A 62 -13.13 5.38 -7.88
CA TRP A 62 -12.49 5.19 -6.58
C TRP A 62 -13.50 5.39 -5.46
N ILE A 63 -13.53 4.46 -4.52
CA ILE A 63 -14.32 4.58 -3.29
C ILE A 63 -13.35 4.69 -2.12
N LYS A 64 -13.56 5.69 -1.26
CA LYS A 64 -12.82 5.81 0.00
C LYS A 64 -13.13 4.61 0.88
N SER A 65 -12.13 3.80 1.14
CA SER A 65 -12.27 2.55 1.88
C SER A 65 -12.09 2.77 3.38
N MET A 66 -11.10 3.58 3.78
CA MET A 66 -10.85 3.88 5.20
C MET A 66 -9.91 5.08 5.36
N THR A 67 -9.87 5.59 6.59
CA THR A 67 -8.89 6.61 7.02
C THR A 67 -8.17 6.12 8.27
N ILE A 68 -6.84 6.12 8.23
CA ILE A 68 -5.99 5.84 9.38
C ILE A 68 -5.67 7.17 10.06
N MET A 69 -6.11 7.31 11.31
CA MET A 69 -5.95 8.51 12.12
C MET A 69 -4.87 8.33 13.20
N ASN A 70 -4.65 9.38 14.01
CA ASN A 70 -3.77 9.34 15.18
C ASN A 70 -2.29 9.03 14.86
N LEU A 71 -1.84 9.30 13.65
CA LEU A 71 -0.47 8.98 13.21
C LEU A 71 0.60 9.67 14.05
N LYS A 72 0.30 10.84 14.65
CA LYS A 72 1.21 11.63 15.49
C LYS A 72 1.75 10.87 16.72
N ILE A 73 1.08 9.81 17.17
CA ILE A 73 1.58 8.99 18.28
C ILE A 73 2.73 8.08 17.85
N LEU A 74 2.91 7.87 16.55
CA LEU A 74 3.97 7.04 15.99
C LEU A 74 5.18 7.89 15.63
N PRO A 75 6.40 7.32 15.77
CA PRO A 75 7.60 7.98 15.27
C PRO A 75 7.58 8.05 13.73
N TYR A 76 8.09 9.15 13.18
CA TYR A 76 8.17 9.41 11.74
C TYR A 76 6.81 9.32 11.03
N PRO A 77 5.80 10.11 11.46
CA PRO A 77 4.44 9.99 10.95
C PRO A 77 4.34 10.27 9.43
N HIS A 78 5.27 11.04 8.87
CA HIS A 78 5.37 11.32 7.43
C HIS A 78 5.89 10.14 6.60
N SER A 79 6.46 9.12 7.22
CA SER A 79 7.09 7.96 6.55
C SER A 79 6.31 6.67 6.76
N LEU A 80 5.07 6.77 7.25
CA LEU A 80 4.18 5.64 7.44
C LEU A 80 3.56 5.23 6.10
N VAL A 81 3.66 3.94 5.80
CA VAL A 81 3.19 3.32 4.56
C VAL A 81 2.33 2.11 4.91
N PRO A 82 1.04 2.08 4.56
CA PRO A 82 0.22 0.88 4.72
C PRO A 82 0.69 -0.19 3.75
N ILE A 83 0.79 -1.44 4.22
CA ILE A 83 1.21 -2.58 3.41
C ILE A 83 0.01 -3.42 3.00
N CYS A 84 -0.83 -3.80 3.97
CA CYS A 84 -1.99 -4.63 3.71
C CYS A 84 -3.03 -4.49 4.83
N ILE A 85 -4.27 -4.86 4.49
CA ILE A 85 -5.36 -5.03 5.44
C ILE A 85 -5.40 -6.50 5.86
N MET A 86 -5.40 -6.76 7.16
CA MET A 86 -5.47 -8.10 7.74
C MET A 86 -6.92 -8.56 7.88
N LYS A 87 -7.12 -9.88 8.12
CA LYS A 87 -8.46 -10.52 8.18
C LYS A 87 -9.45 -9.87 9.16
N LYS A 88 -8.99 -9.12 10.15
CA LYS A 88 -9.84 -8.45 11.16
C LYS A 88 -9.99 -6.93 10.92
N GLY A 89 -9.70 -6.44 9.72
CA GLY A 89 -9.72 -5.02 9.41
C GLY A 89 -8.50 -4.23 9.92
N GLU A 90 -7.62 -4.86 10.72
CA GLU A 90 -6.37 -4.24 11.14
C GLU A 90 -5.47 -3.92 9.93
N VAL A 91 -4.80 -2.77 9.94
CA VAL A 91 -3.87 -2.39 8.86
C VAL A 91 -2.44 -2.57 9.33
N LEU A 92 -1.66 -3.34 8.57
CA LEU A 92 -0.22 -3.42 8.76
C LEU A 92 0.45 -2.20 8.14
N ILE A 93 1.15 -1.43 8.97
CA ILE A 93 1.84 -0.21 8.57
C ILE A 93 3.33 -0.40 8.79
N ALA A 94 4.13 -0.09 7.78
CA ALA A 94 5.57 0.01 7.89
C ALA A 94 6.03 1.46 7.99
N TYR A 95 7.14 1.65 8.67
CA TYR A 95 7.91 2.87 8.61
C TYR A 95 9.40 2.57 8.75
N SER A 96 10.21 3.46 8.20
CA SER A 96 11.66 3.46 8.37
C SER A 96 12.10 4.77 8.99
N GLU A 97 13.11 4.67 9.84
CA GLU A 97 13.91 5.83 10.24
C GLU A 97 14.67 6.33 8.99
N TYR A 98 14.14 7.37 8.33
CA TYR A 98 14.92 8.08 7.32
C TYR A 98 16.00 8.89 8.03
N VAL A 99 17.22 8.36 8.10
CA VAL A 99 18.40 9.18 8.39
C VAL A 99 18.80 9.81 7.05
N ARG A 100 18.58 11.12 6.87
CA ARG A 100 19.00 11.89 5.68
C ARG A 100 20.53 12.07 5.58
N VAL A 101 21.33 11.13 6.09
CA VAL A 101 22.79 11.24 6.09
C VAL A 101 23.37 9.91 5.64
N PHE A 102 24.02 9.95 4.48
CA PHE A 102 24.87 8.93 3.86
C PHE A 102 25.28 7.79 4.80
N VAL A 103 24.73 6.59 4.62
CA VAL A 103 25.41 5.26 4.59
C VAL A 103 24.36 4.21 4.20
N MET A 104 24.70 3.36 3.22
CA MET A 104 23.93 2.22 2.71
C MET A 104 23.78 1.07 3.73
N VAL A 105 23.15 1.32 4.88
CA VAL A 105 22.62 0.26 5.75
C VAL A 105 21.22 0.66 6.17
N GLY A 106 20.22 0.27 5.36
CA GLY A 106 18.82 0.51 5.69
C GLY A 106 18.49 -0.13 7.04
N LYS A 107 18.11 0.69 8.03
CA LYS A 107 17.59 0.18 9.30
C LYS A 107 16.37 -0.72 9.02
N PRO A 108 16.14 -1.77 9.83
CA PRO A 108 15.01 -2.67 9.62
C PRO A 108 13.70 -1.87 9.65
N ARG A 109 12.83 -2.11 8.67
CA ARG A 109 11.46 -1.58 8.67
C ARG A 109 10.78 -2.00 9.97
N LYS A 110 10.20 -1.04 10.68
CA LYS A 110 9.39 -1.28 11.87
C LYS A 110 7.94 -1.40 11.43
N TYR A 111 7.19 -2.24 12.14
CA TYR A 111 5.81 -2.58 11.80
C TYR A 111 4.85 -2.29 12.95
N GLN A 112 3.73 -1.67 12.63
CA GLN A 112 2.62 -1.40 13.54
C GLN A 112 1.35 -1.99 12.94
N LEU A 113 0.47 -2.49 13.81
CA LEU A 113 -0.90 -2.80 13.47
C LEU A 113 -1.77 -1.64 13.93
N TYR A 114 -2.56 -1.11 13.01
CA TYR A 114 -3.61 -0.16 13.30
C TYR A 114 -4.95 -0.91 13.46
N ASP A 115 -5.59 -0.76 14.61
CA ASP A 115 -6.94 -1.22 14.87
C ASP A 115 -7.90 -0.10 14.44
N SER A 116 -8.65 -0.33 13.35
CA SER A 116 -9.58 0.66 12.77
C SER A 116 -10.76 0.97 13.69
N ASP A 117 -11.21 -0.02 14.46
CA ASP A 117 -12.38 0.11 15.32
C ASP A 117 -12.06 0.97 16.54
N LYS A 118 -10.83 0.86 17.05
CA LYS A 118 -10.36 1.60 18.23
C LYS A 118 -9.56 2.85 17.88
N GLY A 119 -9.08 2.97 16.64
CA GLY A 119 -8.16 4.03 16.23
C GLY A 119 -6.82 3.99 16.96
N THR A 120 -6.34 2.79 17.32
CA THR A 120 -5.12 2.59 18.12
C THR A 120 -4.05 1.82 17.37
N PHE A 121 -2.81 1.93 17.85
CA PHE A 121 -1.65 1.24 17.27
C PHE A 121 -1.02 0.28 18.26
N ARG A 122 -0.60 -0.88 17.77
CA ARG A 122 0.22 -1.83 18.52
C ARG A 122 1.38 -2.33 17.68
N ARG A 123 2.55 -2.49 18.31
CA ARG A 123 3.74 -2.98 17.61
C ARG A 123 3.53 -4.45 17.22
N LEU A 124 3.71 -4.76 15.94
CA LEU A 124 3.77 -6.14 15.51
C LEU A 124 5.10 -6.74 15.96
N LYS A 125 5.05 -7.65 16.94
CA LYS A 125 6.19 -8.47 17.34
C LYS A 125 6.27 -9.68 16.41
N VAL A 126 7.11 -9.61 15.39
CA VAL A 126 7.41 -10.78 14.56
C VAL A 126 8.45 -11.63 15.31
N GLY A 127 7.99 -12.72 15.93
CA GLY A 127 8.88 -13.72 16.52
C GLY A 127 9.41 -14.66 15.44
N GLY A 128 10.72 -14.62 15.18
CA GLY A 128 11.38 -15.53 14.24
C GLY A 128 12.79 -15.06 13.85
N LYS A 129 13.69 -15.99 13.53
CA LYS A 129 14.96 -15.66 12.86
C LYS A 129 14.63 -14.89 11.58
N ARG A 130 15.48 -13.92 11.20
CA ARG A 130 15.32 -13.12 9.97
C ARG A 130 15.25 -14.03 8.75
N HIS A 131 14.06 -14.49 8.41
CA HIS A 131 13.81 -15.14 7.13
C HIS A 131 13.47 -14.04 6.14
N ARG A 132 14.20 -14.06 5.03
CA ARG A 132 13.99 -13.22 3.86
C ARG A 132 12.54 -13.44 3.42
N VAL A 133 11.66 -12.48 3.71
CA VAL A 133 10.27 -12.54 3.24
C VAL A 133 10.34 -12.32 1.74
N VAL A 134 10.27 -13.40 0.98
CA VAL A 134 10.03 -13.36 -0.46
C VAL A 134 8.53 -13.20 -0.60
N THR A 135 8.09 -12.03 -1.06
CA THR A 135 6.71 -11.88 -1.55
C THR A 135 6.58 -12.78 -2.78
N HIS A 136 5.92 -13.92 -2.62
CA HIS A 136 5.59 -14.78 -3.76
C HIS A 136 4.43 -14.10 -4.50
N MET A 137 4.76 -13.47 -5.63
CA MET A 137 3.77 -13.08 -6.63
C MET A 137 3.60 -14.30 -7.52
N GLU A 138 2.48 -15.02 -7.39
CA GLU A 138 2.13 -16.06 -8.36
C GLU A 138 1.84 -15.36 -9.69
N SER A 139 2.67 -15.62 -10.69
CA SER A 139 2.38 -15.26 -12.07
C SER A 139 1.28 -16.18 -12.57
N LEU A 140 0.13 -15.63 -12.99
CA LEU A 140 -0.96 -16.38 -13.62
C LEU A 140 -0.68 -16.73 -15.09
N ILE A 141 0.56 -16.61 -15.55
CA ILE A 141 0.95 -16.93 -16.93
C ILE A 141 1.77 -18.22 -16.90
N SER A 142 1.13 -19.32 -17.28
CA SER A 142 1.83 -20.55 -17.67
C SER A 142 2.67 -20.26 -18.92
N PRO A 143 3.94 -20.68 -18.99
CA PRO A 143 4.64 -20.67 -20.27
C PRO A 143 3.96 -21.71 -21.17
N ASN A 144 3.30 -21.24 -22.23
CA ASN A 144 2.94 -22.11 -23.34
C ASN A 144 4.25 -22.65 -23.92
N SER A 145 4.49 -23.93 -23.72
CA SER A 145 5.54 -24.67 -24.41
C SER A 145 4.98 -25.06 -25.77
N ASP A 146 4.98 -24.11 -26.70
CA ASP A 146 4.85 -24.46 -28.11
C ASP A 146 6.21 -24.97 -28.57
N GLY A 147 6.26 -26.28 -28.77
CA GLY A 147 7.42 -26.99 -29.26
C GLY A 147 7.83 -26.55 -30.67
N LEU A 148 9.14 -26.57 -30.88
CA LEU A 148 9.80 -26.70 -32.17
C LEU A 148 10.89 -27.76 -32.03
#